data_AF-A0A392TNM8-F1
#
_entry.id   AF-A0A392TNM8-F1
#
_cell.length_a   1.000
_cell.length_b   1.000
_cell.length_c   1.000
_cell.angle_alpha   90.00
_cell.angle_beta   90.00
_cell.angle_gamma   90.00
#
_symmetry.space_group_name_H-M   'P 1'
#
loop_
_entity.id
_entity.type
_entity.pdbx_description
1 polymer ?
#
loop_
_entity_poly.entity_id
_entity_poly.type
_entity_poly.pdbx_seq_one_letter_code
_entity_poly.pdbx_strand_id
1 'polypeptide(L)'
;KPITPLAVDSLYKTEPVFEEDGSARLDESGVQATRRVTRFPLKWTKRHFDESTDFYLTKDDMLSDSERAGLVKIQTFVNGFQPARLV
;
A
#
# COMPACT_ATOMS: atom_id res chain seq x y z
N LYS A 1 7.50 -18.41 2.05
CA LYS A 1 8.58 -17.70 2.79
C LYS A 1 8.03 -17.38 4.18
N PRO A 2 8.70 -17.72 5.29
CA PRO A 2 8.19 -17.34 6.62
C PRO A 2 8.17 -15.82 6.76
N ILE A 3 7.07 -15.28 7.27
CA ILE A 3 6.92 -13.85 7.53
C ILE A 3 7.70 -13.53 8.80
N THR A 4 8.79 -12.76 8.67
CA THR A 4 9.58 -12.36 9.84
C THR A 4 8.91 -11.20 10.57
N PRO A 5 9.12 -11.05 11.90
CA PRO A 5 8.64 -9.88 12.64
C PRO A 5 9.09 -8.56 12.01
N LEU A 6 10.33 -8.50 11.52
CA LEU A 6 10.89 -7.34 10.81
C LEU A 6 10.09 -6.98 9.55
N ALA A 7 9.63 -7.98 8.78
CA ALA A 7 8.81 -7.73 7.60
C ALA A 7 7.45 -7.13 7.98
N VAL A 8 6.83 -7.60 9.07
CA VAL A 8 5.59 -7.03 9.59
C VAL A 8 5.81 -5.60 10.10
N ASP A 9 6.91 -5.35 10.80
CA ASP A 9 7.23 -4.01 11.31
C ASP A 9 7.51 -3.00 10.20
N SER A 10 8.08 -3.45 9.07
CA SER A 10 8.33 -2.60 7.91
C SER A 10 7.07 -2.00 7.28
N LEU A 11 5.90 -2.61 7.49
CA LEU A 11 4.60 -2.08 7.02
C LEU A 11 4.19 -0.79 7.70
N TYR A 12 4.76 -0.51 8.86
CA TYR A 12 4.35 0.60 9.70
C TYR A 12 5.45 1.65 9.79
N LYS A 13 5.04 2.84 10.21
CA LYS A 13 5.92 3.89 10.68
C LYS A 13 5.35 4.47 11.97
N THR A 14 6.21 5.05 12.77
CA THR A 14 5.84 5.71 14.01
C THR A 14 5.63 7.19 13.72
N GLU A 15 4.49 7.73 14.11
CA GLU A 15 4.17 9.16 14.00
C GLU A 15 3.91 9.75 15.38
N PRO A 16 4.34 11.01 15.62
CA PRO A 16 3.98 11.73 16.83
C PRO A 16 2.47 11.95 16.91
N VAL A 17 1.93 11.89 18.11
CA VAL A 17 0.53 12.17 18.40
C VAL A 17 0.40 13.63 18.84
N PHE A 18 -0.57 14.32 18.24
CA PHE A 18 -0.94 15.68 18.59
C PHE A 18 -2.39 15.69 19.08
N GLU A 19 -2.67 16.61 20.00
CA GLU A 19 -4.02 16.96 20.41
C GLU A 19 -4.72 17.79 19.32
N GLU A 20 -6.01 18.05 19.47
CA GLU A 20 -6.81 18.80 18.49
C GLU A 20 -6.33 20.25 18.33
N ASP A 21 -5.75 20.83 19.38
CA ASP A 21 -5.13 22.15 19.37
C ASP A 21 -3.72 22.17 18.74
N GLY A 22 -3.21 21.02 18.30
CA GLY A 22 -1.89 20.84 17.71
C GLY A 22 -0.75 20.69 18.72
N SER A 23 -1.02 20.68 20.02
CA SER A 23 -0.02 20.42 21.05
C SER A 23 0.43 18.96 21.06
N ALA A 24 1.67 18.71 21.50
CA ALA A 24 2.20 17.36 21.59
C ALA A 24 1.55 16.62 22.76
N ARG A 25 0.90 15.49 22.48
CA ARG A 25 0.43 14.59 23.54
C ARG A 25 1.63 13.94 24.20
N LEU A 26 1.70 13.96 25.52
CA LEU A 26 2.79 13.32 26.28
C LEU A 26 2.35 11.96 26.83
N ASP A 27 3.30 11.03 26.95
CA ASP A 27 3.14 9.75 27.62
C ASP A 27 3.42 9.86 29.13
N GLU A 28 3.38 8.71 29.83
CA GLU A 28 3.60 8.61 31.28
C GLU A 28 5.00 9.07 31.73
N SER A 29 5.97 9.10 30.80
CA SER A 29 7.34 9.57 31.05
C SER A 29 7.54 11.04 30.70
N GLY A 30 6.49 11.74 30.24
CA GLY A 30 6.56 13.11 29.76
C GLY A 30 7.19 13.26 28.38
N VAL A 31 7.37 12.17 27.64
CA VAL A 31 7.89 12.17 26.25
C VAL A 31 6.72 12.26 25.28
N GLN A 32 6.94 12.85 24.10
CA GLN A 32 5.89 12.92 23.08
C GLN A 32 5.41 11.51 22.70
N ALA A 33 4.12 11.28 22.94
CA ALA A 33 3.46 10.04 22.60
C ALA A 33 3.53 9.82 21.09
N THR A 34 3.73 8.56 20.72
CA THR A 34 3.78 8.15 19.32
C THR A 34 2.78 7.05 19.05
N ARG A 35 2.30 6.98 17.80
CA ARG A 35 1.41 5.92 17.34
C ARG A 35 1.95 5.26 16.08
N ARG A 36 1.63 3.98 15.93
CA ARG A 36 2.01 3.19 14.76
C ARG A 36 0.96 3.36 13.67
N VAL A 37 1.37 3.84 12.51
CA VAL A 37 0.50 4.05 11.33
C VAL A 37 0.99 3.23 10.15
N THR A 38 0.09 2.87 9.23
CA THR A 38 0.47 2.13 8.01
C THR A 38 1.30 3.02 7.11
N ARG A 39 2.47 2.52 6.68
CA ARG A 39 3.37 3.24 5.78
C ARG A 39 2.80 3.36 4.37
N PHE A 40 2.09 2.33 3.93
CA PHE A 40 1.59 2.24 2.56
C PHE A 40 0.14 2.76 2.45
N PRO A 41 -0.20 3.53 1.40
CA PRO A 41 -1.52 4.12 1.20
C PRO A 41 -2.68 3.12 1.19
N LEU A 42 -2.41 1.88 0.75
CA LEU A 42 -3.39 0.80 0.66
C LEU A 42 -3.67 0.10 2.00
N LYS A 43 -3.18 0.65 3.13
CA LYS A 43 -3.35 0.07 4.48
C LYS A 43 -2.96 -1.40 4.55
N TRP A 44 -1.81 -1.74 3.95
CA TRP A 44 -1.26 -3.08 3.99
C TRP A 44 -1.15 -3.55 5.46
N THR A 45 -1.82 -4.64 5.80
CA THR A 45 -1.81 -5.24 7.15
C THR A 45 -1.19 -6.63 7.09
N LYS A 46 -0.90 -7.23 8.27
CA LYS A 46 -0.44 -8.62 8.36
C LYS A 46 -1.33 -9.60 7.57
N ARG A 47 -2.65 -9.40 7.54
CA ARG A 47 -3.58 -10.26 6.77
C ARG A 47 -3.20 -10.40 5.30
N HIS A 48 -2.58 -9.37 4.73
CA HIS A 48 -2.15 -9.41 3.34
C HIS A 48 -0.86 -10.20 3.09
N PHE A 49 -0.16 -10.63 4.16
CA PHE A 49 0.90 -11.61 4.07
C PHE A 49 0.38 -13.03 4.25
N ASP A 50 -0.77 -13.18 4.93
CA ASP A 50 -1.41 -14.48 5.15
C ASP A 50 -2.05 -14.99 3.84
N GLU A 51 -2.55 -14.08 3.00
CA GLU A 51 -3.06 -14.39 1.66
C GLU A 51 -1.93 -14.46 0.61
N SER A 52 -2.10 -15.33 -0.39
CA SER A 52 -1.18 -15.39 -1.53
C SER A 52 -1.36 -14.18 -2.44
N THR A 53 -0.34 -13.87 -3.25
CA THR A 53 -0.45 -12.81 -4.26
C THR A 53 -1.65 -13.03 -5.19
N ASP A 54 -1.93 -14.28 -5.54
CA ASP A 54 -3.06 -14.66 -6.41
C ASP A 54 -4.42 -14.24 -5.85
N PHE A 55 -4.58 -14.13 -4.52
CA PHE A 55 -5.80 -13.63 -3.90
C PHE A 55 -6.13 -12.18 -4.32
N TYR A 56 -5.10 -11.39 -4.60
CA TYR A 56 -5.22 -9.98 -4.97
C TYR A 56 -5.23 -9.73 -6.48
N LEU A 57 -5.06 -10.78 -7.28
CA LEU A 57 -5.03 -10.66 -8.74
C LEU A 57 -6.41 -10.98 -9.32
N THR A 58 -6.93 -10.06 -10.13
CA THR A 58 -8.03 -10.38 -11.03
C THR A 58 -7.47 -11.21 -12.17
N LYS A 59 -7.91 -12.46 -12.25
CA LYS A 59 -7.53 -13.35 -13.35
C LYS A 59 -8.30 -12.96 -14.61
N ASP A 60 -7.67 -13.16 -15.78
CA ASP A 60 -8.28 -12.84 -17.07
C ASP A 60 -9.63 -13.53 -17.26
N ASP A 61 -9.79 -14.77 -16.80
CA ASP A 61 -11.03 -15.54 -16.90
C ASP A 61 -12.20 -14.91 -16.12
N MET A 62 -11.91 -14.11 -15.07
CA MET A 62 -12.90 -13.40 -14.25
C MET A 62 -13.37 -12.08 -14.85
N LEU A 63 -12.77 -11.61 -15.95
CA LEU A 63 -13.15 -10.34 -16.57
C LEU A 63 -14.45 -10.45 -17.36
N SER A 64 -15.31 -9.45 -17.30
CA SER A 64 -16.40 -9.29 -18.27
C SER A 64 -15.86 -8.96 -19.66
N ASP A 65 -16.66 -9.13 -20.71
CA ASP A 65 -16.25 -8.82 -22.09
C ASP A 65 -15.84 -7.35 -22.26
N SER A 66 -16.51 -6.43 -21.56
CA SER A 66 -16.16 -5.01 -21.56
C SER A 66 -14.84 -4.73 -20.87
N GLU A 67 -14.54 -5.39 -19.75
CA GLU A 67 -13.26 -5.29 -19.05
C GLU A 67 -12.12 -5.88 -19.88
N ARG A 68 -12.34 -7.01 -20.57
CA ARG A 68 -11.35 -7.58 -21.50
C ARG A 68 -11.03 -6.60 -22.64
N ALA A 69 -12.05 -5.98 -23.24
CA ALA A 69 -11.85 -4.96 -24.27
C ALA A 69 -11.08 -3.74 -23.73
N GLY A 70 -11.38 -3.32 -22.50
CA GLY A 70 -10.63 -2.27 -21.79
C GLY A 70 -9.16 -2.65 -21.56
N LEU A 71 -8.90 -3.88 -21.12
CA LEU A 71 -7.54 -4.40 -20.90
C LEU A 71 -6.73 -4.39 -22.21
N VAL A 72 -7.29 -4.87 -23.32
CA VAL A 72 -6.63 -4.86 -24.63
C VAL A 72 -6.29 -3.44 -25.07
N LYS A 73 -7.18 -2.47 -24.82
CA LYS A 73 -6.92 -1.06 -25.13
C LYS A 73 -5.73 -0.51 -24.34
N ILE A 74 -5.65 -0.81 -23.05
CA ILE A 74 -4.52 -0.41 -22.19
C ILE A 74 -3.23 -1.08 -22.65
N GLN A 75 -3.24 -2.38 -22.91
CA GLN A 75 -2.07 -3.11 -23.42
C GLN A 75 -1.56 -2.52 -24.74
N THR A 76 -2.46 -2.19 -25.66
CA THR A 76 -2.12 -1.55 -26.95
C THR A 76 -1.45 -0.19 -26.73
N PHE A 77 -1.99 0.62 -25.83
CA PHE A 77 -1.40 1.92 -25.47
C PHE A 77 0.00 1.76 -24.89
N VAL A 78 0.19 0.86 -23.91
CA VAL A 78 1.48 0.62 -23.26
C VAL A 78 2.52 0.12 -24.26
N ASN A 79 2.15 -0.80 -25.15
CA ASN A 79 3.06 -1.32 -26.19
C ASN A 79 3.47 -0.24 -27.21
N GLY A 80 2.59 0.71 -27.50
CA GLY A 80 2.87 1.85 -28.38
C GLY A 80 3.51 3.05 -27.68
N PHE A 81 3.67 3.01 -26.35
CA PHE A 81 4.11 4.16 -25.58
C PHE A 81 5.58 4.49 -25.86
N GLN A 82 5.84 5.71 -26.30
CA GLN A 82 7.19 6.26 -26.45
C GLN A 82 7.45 7.23 -25.30
N PRO A 83 8.37 6.92 -24.37
CA PRO A 83 8.71 7.84 -23.30
C PRO A 83 9.20 9.17 -23.86
N ALA A 84 8.73 10.27 -23.30
CA ALA A 84 9.27 11.58 -23.62
C ALA A 84 10.76 11.59 -23.25
N ARG A 85 11.62 11.95 -24.20
CA ARG A 85 13.03 12.19 -23.92
C ARG A 85 13.14 13.57 -23.27
N LEU A 86 13.60 13.61 -22.03
CA LEU A 86 14.09 14.86 -21.44
C LEU A 86 15.30 15.29 -22.26
N VAL A 87 15.21 16.51 -22.82
CA VAL A 87 16.27 17.17 -23.58
C VAL A 87 17.12 17.99 -22.62
#